data_AF-A0A3A6RGL4-F1
#
_entry.id   AF-A0A3A6RGL4-F1
#
_cell.length_a   1.000
_cell.length_b   1.000
_cell.length_c   1.000
_cell.angle_alpha   90.00
_cell.angle_beta   90.00
_cell.angle_gamma   90.00
#
_symmetry.space_group_name_H-M   'P 1'
#
loop_
_entity.id
_entity.type
_entity.pdbx_description
1 polymer ?
#
loop_
_entity_poly.entity_id
_entity_poly.type
_entity_poly.pdbx_seq_one_letter_code
_entity_poly.pdbx_strand_id
1 'polypeptide(L)'
;MSGIVSRINQGRYDSEKSLVNLRVNAIKKNRIDVIDAANQRLRKHHPKIYERLVGPLHERKRDKKFSCYCNYPKSLFAIYQDIVNNRVHYHSLMCDACWQDDISKTWGYYGWASKLIPQQTWHALCKERANDKFVD
;
A
#
# COMPACT_ATOMS: atom_id res chain seq x y z
N MET A 1 -4.28 -19.45 21.86
CA MET A 1 -4.89 -18.64 20.77
C MET A 1 -6.25 -18.15 21.22
N SER A 2 -6.54 -16.85 21.08
CA SER A 2 -7.87 -16.31 21.40
C SER A 2 -8.93 -16.92 20.48
N GLY A 3 -10.13 -17.22 21.01
CA GLY A 3 -11.20 -17.87 20.24
C GLY A 3 -11.60 -17.11 18.97
N ILE A 4 -11.38 -15.80 18.93
CA ILE A 4 -11.61 -14.96 17.75
C ILE A 4 -10.62 -15.22 16.62
N VAL A 5 -9.32 -15.39 16.91
CA VAL A 5 -8.29 -15.68 15.87
C VAL A 5 -8.59 -17.01 15.18
N SER A 6 -8.98 -18.04 15.95
CA SER A 6 -9.39 -19.33 15.40
C SER A 6 -10.57 -19.18 14.42
N ARG A 7 -11.61 -18.42 14.80
CA ARG A 7 -12.77 -18.17 13.93
C ARG A 7 -12.41 -17.39 12.66
N ILE A 8 -11.48 -16.45 12.72
CA ILE A 8 -10.95 -15.72 11.55
C ILE A 8 -10.23 -16.70 10.60
N ASN A 9 -9.35 -17.53 11.14
CA ASN A 9 -8.58 -18.49 10.34
C ASN A 9 -9.48 -19.56 9.69
N GLN A 10 -10.58 -19.93 10.35
CA GLN A 10 -11.64 -20.79 9.81
C GLN A 10 -12.49 -20.12 8.71
N GLY A 11 -12.27 -18.84 8.41
CA GLY A 11 -12.97 -18.12 7.34
C GLY A 11 -14.36 -17.61 7.69
N ARG A 12 -14.75 -17.63 8.98
CA ARG A 12 -16.09 -17.16 9.41
C ARG A 12 -16.36 -15.68 9.13
N TYR A 13 -15.34 -14.92 8.76
CA TYR A 13 -15.40 -13.47 8.55
C TYR A 13 -14.88 -13.04 7.18
N ASP A 14 -14.83 -13.93 6.18
CA ASP A 14 -14.15 -13.66 4.89
C ASP A 14 -14.78 -12.58 4.00
N SER A 15 -15.91 -11.97 4.39
CA SER A 15 -16.40 -10.80 3.66
C SER A 15 -15.43 -9.61 3.82
N GLU A 16 -15.29 -8.80 2.77
CA GLU A 16 -14.42 -7.61 2.81
C GLU A 16 -14.75 -6.73 4.02
N LYS A 17 -16.04 -6.39 4.20
CA LYS A 17 -16.53 -5.54 5.28
C LYS A 17 -16.19 -6.11 6.65
N SER A 18 -16.36 -7.42 6.85
CA SER A 18 -16.07 -8.08 8.12
C SER A 18 -14.58 -8.02 8.44
N LEU A 19 -13.70 -8.36 7.49
CA LEU A 19 -12.25 -8.33 7.70
C LEU A 19 -11.73 -6.92 7.94
N VAL A 20 -12.21 -5.93 7.19
CA VAL A 20 -11.84 -4.51 7.39
C VAL A 20 -12.26 -4.03 8.77
N ASN A 21 -13.49 -4.33 9.19
CA ASN A 21 -13.98 -3.96 10.52
C ASN A 21 -13.19 -4.64 11.64
N LEU A 22 -12.88 -5.93 11.52
CA LEU A 22 -12.04 -6.65 12.47
C LEU A 22 -10.66 -6.00 12.59
N ARG A 23 -10.03 -5.69 11.46
CA ARG A 23 -8.74 -5.02 11.41
C ARG A 23 -8.78 -3.66 12.10
N VAL A 24 -9.74 -2.80 11.75
CA VAL A 24 -9.88 -1.45 12.35
C VAL A 24 -10.08 -1.54 13.86
N ASN A 25 -10.95 -2.45 14.32
CA ASN A 25 -11.20 -2.64 15.75
C ASN A 25 -9.97 -3.21 16.47
N ALA A 26 -9.22 -4.11 15.83
CA ALA A 26 -8.01 -4.69 16.39
C ALA A 26 -6.89 -3.65 16.50
N ILE A 27 -6.73 -2.77 15.51
CA ILE A 27 -5.81 -1.61 15.56
C ILE A 27 -6.16 -0.72 16.77
N LYS A 28 -7.43 -0.33 16.91
CA LYS A 28 -7.90 0.50 18.04
C LYS A 28 -7.63 -0.12 19.41
N LYS A 29 -7.65 -1.46 19.50
CA LYS A 29 -7.44 -2.22 20.73
C LYS A 29 -6.01 -2.76 20.89
N ASN A 30 -5.09 -2.39 20.00
CA ASN A 30 -3.72 -2.89 19.94
C ASN A 30 -3.61 -4.43 19.98
N ARG A 31 -4.51 -5.12 19.27
CA ARG A 31 -4.59 -6.59 19.21
C ARG A 31 -3.88 -7.15 17.98
N ILE A 32 -2.55 -7.26 18.07
CA ILE A 32 -1.67 -7.69 16.97
C ILE A 32 -2.08 -9.06 16.42
N ASP A 33 -2.42 -10.01 17.29
CA ASP A 33 -2.87 -11.36 16.92
C ASP A 33 -4.07 -11.35 15.96
N VAL A 34 -5.01 -10.44 16.18
CA VAL A 34 -6.20 -10.28 15.34
C VAL A 34 -5.88 -9.50 14.06
N ILE A 35 -4.98 -8.51 14.13
CA ILE A 35 -4.52 -7.76 12.96
C ILE A 35 -3.87 -8.71 11.95
N ASP A 36 -2.96 -9.56 12.40
CA ASP A 36 -2.24 -10.50 11.53
C ASP A 36 -3.18 -11.50 10.88
N ALA A 37 -4.09 -12.10 11.68
CA ALA A 37 -5.09 -13.03 11.16
C ALA A 37 -5.99 -12.37 10.12
N ALA A 38 -6.49 -11.15 10.39
CA ALA A 38 -7.32 -10.41 9.43
C ALA A 38 -6.55 -10.04 8.15
N ASN A 39 -5.30 -9.60 8.29
CA ASN A 39 -4.42 -9.25 7.17
C ASN A 39 -4.14 -10.47 6.27
N GLN A 40 -3.90 -11.65 6.84
CA GLN A 40 -3.71 -12.89 6.07
C GLN A 40 -4.96 -13.24 5.25
N ARG A 41 -6.15 -13.15 5.86
CA ARG A 41 -7.42 -13.39 5.14
C ARG A 41 -7.66 -12.34 4.06
N LEU A 42 -7.38 -11.06 4.35
CA LEU A 42 -7.47 -9.98 3.35
C LEU A 42 -6.54 -10.24 2.17
N ARG A 43 -5.29 -10.64 2.42
CA ARG A 43 -4.32 -10.97 1.35
C ARG A 43 -4.82 -12.09 0.45
N LYS A 44 -5.46 -13.11 1.04
CA LYS A 44 -5.97 -14.28 0.32
C LYS A 44 -7.22 -13.98 -0.51
N HIS A 45 -8.20 -13.30 0.08
CA HIS A 45 -9.55 -13.17 -0.50
C HIS A 45 -9.84 -11.82 -1.12
N HIS A 46 -9.20 -10.75 -0.63
CA HIS A 46 -9.42 -9.38 -1.06
C HIS A 46 -8.09 -8.67 -1.32
N PRO A 47 -7.25 -9.18 -2.24
CA PRO A 47 -5.87 -8.70 -2.43
C PRO A 47 -5.79 -7.20 -2.75
N LYS A 48 -6.73 -6.65 -3.52
CA LYS A 48 -6.80 -5.20 -3.80
C LYS A 48 -6.98 -4.35 -2.53
N ILE A 49 -7.77 -4.85 -1.58
CA ILE A 49 -8.03 -4.19 -0.30
C ILE A 49 -6.82 -4.32 0.61
N TYR A 50 -6.16 -5.48 0.59
CA TYR A 50 -4.89 -5.69 1.28
C TYR A 50 -3.83 -4.69 0.79
N GLU A 51 -3.62 -4.55 -0.52
CA GLU A 51 -2.66 -3.59 -1.08
C GLU A 51 -2.96 -2.15 -0.66
N ARG A 52 -4.25 -1.80 -0.66
CA ARG A 52 -4.70 -0.47 -0.28
C ARG A 52 -4.43 -0.14 1.18
N LEU A 53 -4.64 -1.09 2.09
CA LEU A 53 -4.66 -0.84 3.54
C LEU A 53 -3.42 -1.31 4.29
N VAL A 54 -2.73 -2.32 3.76
CA VAL A 54 -1.66 -3.04 4.46
C VAL A 54 -0.32 -2.82 3.77
N GLY A 55 -0.20 -3.20 2.50
CA GLY A 55 1.08 -3.18 1.79
C GLY A 55 1.10 -4.08 0.56
N PRO A 56 2.22 -4.14 -0.16
CA PRO A 56 2.33 -4.91 -1.40
C PRO A 56 2.10 -6.41 -1.17
N LEU A 57 1.55 -7.11 -2.18
CA LEU A 57 1.30 -8.55 -2.11
C LEU A 57 2.57 -9.39 -2.14
N HIS A 58 3.64 -8.84 -2.69
CA HIS A 58 4.92 -9.52 -2.84
C HIS A 58 6.02 -8.62 -2.27
N GLU A 59 6.90 -9.23 -1.48
CA GLU A 59 8.11 -8.56 -1.06
C GLU A 59 9.00 -8.36 -2.28
N ARG A 60 9.50 -7.15 -2.45
CA ARG A 60 10.58 -6.84 -3.38
C ARG A 60 11.79 -6.44 -2.56
N LYS A 61 12.98 -6.77 -3.03
CA LYS A 61 14.22 -6.41 -2.33
C LYS A 61 15.20 -5.82 -3.32
N ARG A 62 15.85 -4.74 -2.91
CA ARG A 62 16.95 -4.09 -3.63
C ARG A 62 18.15 -4.00 -2.67
N ASP A 63 19.28 -3.55 -3.19
CA ASP A 63 20.41 -3.14 -2.36
C ASP A 63 19.94 -2.14 -1.29
N LYS A 64 20.38 -2.35 -0.05
CA LYS A 64 19.98 -1.58 1.14
C LYS A 64 20.32 -0.10 1.05
N LYS A 65 21.26 0.29 0.19
CA LYS A 65 21.59 1.71 -0.05
C LYS A 65 20.43 2.51 -0.65
N PHE A 66 19.46 1.84 -1.29
CA PHE A 66 18.30 2.49 -1.88
C PHE A 66 17.14 2.63 -0.88
N SER A 67 16.67 3.86 -0.71
CA SER A 67 15.51 4.23 0.10
C SER A 67 14.20 4.22 -0.70
N CYS A 68 13.97 3.20 -1.53
CA CYS A 68 12.75 3.07 -2.33
C CYS A 68 11.70 2.15 -1.70
N TYR A 69 10.48 2.14 -2.26
CA TYR A 69 9.37 1.29 -1.80
C TYR A 69 9.61 -0.22 -1.97
N CYS A 70 10.65 -0.65 -2.69
CA CYS A 70 11.10 -2.03 -2.60
C CYS A 70 11.60 -2.36 -1.19
N ASN A 71 12.50 -1.54 -0.64
CA ASN A 71 13.10 -1.78 0.67
C ASN A 71 12.24 -1.30 1.84
N TYR A 72 11.42 -0.27 1.59
CA TYR A 72 10.51 0.33 2.57
C TYR A 72 9.07 0.28 2.05
N PRO A 73 8.48 -0.93 1.97
CA PRO A 73 7.16 -1.13 1.39
C PRO A 73 6.09 -0.35 2.16
N LYS A 74 5.17 0.25 1.42
CA LYS A 74 4.04 1.01 1.95
C LYS A 74 2.73 0.52 1.31
N SER A 75 1.61 0.76 1.98
CA SER A 75 0.29 0.56 1.39
C SER A 75 0.01 1.63 0.32
N LEU A 76 -0.90 1.35 -0.62
CA LEU A 76 -1.27 2.36 -1.63
C LEU A 76 -1.83 3.62 -0.98
N PHE A 77 -2.52 3.51 0.16
CA PHE A 77 -2.99 4.68 0.90
C PHE A 77 -1.83 5.53 1.44
N ALA A 78 -0.78 4.91 1.99
CA ALA A 78 0.38 5.64 2.50
C ALA A 78 1.18 6.28 1.35
N ILE A 79 1.25 5.64 0.19
CA ILE A 79 1.90 6.21 -1.01
C ILE A 79 1.07 7.36 -1.59
N TYR A 80 -0.26 7.26 -1.56
CA TYR A 80 -1.14 8.38 -1.89
C TYR A 80 -0.81 9.59 -1.01
N GLN A 81 -0.66 9.38 0.30
CA GLN A 81 -0.27 10.44 1.23
C GLN A 81 1.12 10.99 0.90
N ASP A 82 2.09 10.15 0.52
CA ASP A 82 3.40 10.62 0.10
C ASP A 82 3.30 11.50 -1.16
N ILE A 83 2.51 11.11 -2.16
CA ILE A 83 2.34 11.86 -3.42
C ILE A 83 1.73 13.24 -3.15
N VAL A 84 0.61 13.31 -2.42
CA VAL A 84 -0.08 14.59 -2.19
C VAL A 84 0.71 15.54 -1.28
N ASN A 85 1.58 15.01 -0.42
CA ASN A 85 2.44 15.79 0.46
C ASN A 85 3.84 16.04 -0.10
N ASN A 86 4.11 15.66 -1.35
CA ASN A 86 5.42 15.78 -1.99
C ASN A 86 6.56 15.11 -1.18
N ARG A 87 6.33 13.88 -0.71
CA ARG A 87 7.26 13.07 0.11
C ARG A 87 7.71 11.79 -0.56
N VAL A 88 7.46 11.63 -1.86
CA VAL A 88 7.95 10.47 -2.62
C VAL A 88 9.46 10.61 -2.76
N HIS A 89 10.20 9.63 -2.24
CA HIS A 89 11.65 9.68 -2.30
C HIS A 89 12.15 9.45 -3.75
N TYR A 90 13.17 10.19 -4.19
CA TYR A 90 13.71 10.11 -5.57
C TYR A 90 14.14 8.68 -5.97
N HIS A 91 14.74 7.91 -5.05
CA HIS A 91 14.98 6.47 -5.25
C HIS A 91 13.76 5.65 -5.70
N SER A 92 12.55 6.01 -5.25
CA SER A 92 11.30 5.39 -5.72
C SER A 92 10.90 5.88 -7.12
N LEU A 93 11.19 7.13 -7.47
CA LEU A 93 10.93 7.69 -8.81
C LEU A 93 11.83 7.05 -9.88
N MET A 94 13.12 6.85 -9.56
CA MET A 94 14.08 6.21 -10.46
C MET A 94 13.89 4.70 -10.59
N CYS A 95 13.16 4.07 -9.66
CA CYS A 95 12.94 2.63 -9.68
C CYS A 95 11.70 2.27 -10.50
N ASP A 96 11.89 1.59 -11.63
CA ASP A 96 10.77 1.21 -12.52
C ASP A 96 9.74 0.31 -11.86
N ALA A 97 10.19 -0.63 -11.03
CA ALA A 97 9.30 -1.46 -10.25
C ALA A 97 8.45 -0.61 -9.29
N CYS A 98 9.05 0.35 -8.56
CA CYS A 98 8.30 1.23 -7.67
C CYS A 98 7.30 2.09 -8.44
N TRP A 99 7.71 2.57 -9.62
CA TRP A 99 6.83 3.37 -10.46
C TRP A 99 5.62 2.58 -10.96
N GLN A 100 5.82 1.37 -11.49
CA GLN A 100 4.74 0.55 -12.03
C GLN A 100 3.83 -0.02 -10.93
N ASP A 101 4.41 -0.69 -9.94
CA ASP A 101 3.63 -1.50 -9.01
C ASP A 101 3.01 -0.68 -7.88
N ASP A 102 3.61 0.45 -7.51
CA ASP A 102 3.14 1.25 -6.38
C ASP A 102 2.60 2.61 -6.82
N ILE A 103 3.45 3.46 -7.44
CA ILE A 103 3.11 4.87 -7.71
C ILE A 103 2.00 4.97 -8.77
N SER A 104 2.16 4.30 -9.91
CA SER A 104 1.15 4.31 -10.98
C SER A 104 -0.15 3.63 -10.55
N LYS A 105 -0.05 2.55 -9.77
CA LYS A 105 -1.20 1.83 -9.24
C LYS A 105 -1.98 2.70 -8.23
N THR A 106 -1.24 3.44 -7.39
CA THR A 106 -1.79 4.45 -6.47
C THR A 106 -2.49 5.56 -7.23
N TRP A 107 -1.89 6.08 -8.30
CA TRP A 107 -2.55 7.05 -9.18
C TRP A 107 -3.82 6.50 -9.82
N GLY A 108 -3.81 5.27 -10.33
CA GLY A 108 -4.99 4.65 -10.93
C GLY A 108 -6.18 4.62 -9.96
N TYR A 109 -5.93 4.32 -8.68
CA TYR A 109 -6.97 4.30 -7.66
C TYR A 109 -7.32 5.70 -7.13
N TYR A 110 -6.35 6.37 -6.51
CA TYR A 110 -6.56 7.63 -5.79
C TYR A 110 -6.62 8.85 -6.71
N GLY A 111 -6.00 8.80 -7.88
CA GLY A 111 -6.04 9.88 -8.86
C GLY A 111 -7.14 9.71 -9.89
N TRP A 112 -7.03 8.68 -10.74
CA TRP A 112 -7.94 8.50 -11.86
C TRP A 112 -9.37 8.17 -11.41
N ALA A 113 -9.55 7.16 -10.56
CA ALA A 113 -10.88 6.70 -10.14
C ALA A 113 -11.48 7.58 -9.03
N SER A 114 -10.73 7.91 -7.98
CA SER A 114 -11.24 8.66 -6.83
C SER A 114 -11.05 10.19 -6.90
N LYS A 115 -10.26 10.70 -7.85
CA LYS A 115 -9.98 12.15 -8.01
C LYS A 115 -9.39 12.84 -6.76
N LEU A 116 -8.73 12.08 -5.88
CA LEU A 116 -8.10 12.56 -4.65
C LEU A 116 -6.68 13.07 -4.88
N ILE A 117 -5.95 12.52 -5.86
CA ILE A 117 -4.70 13.11 -6.33
C ILE A 117 -5.04 14.10 -7.45
N PRO A 118 -4.76 15.40 -7.28
CA PRO A 118 -4.96 16.37 -8.34
C PRO A 118 -4.10 16.05 -9.57
N GLN A 119 -4.63 16.28 -10.76
CA GLN A 119 -3.90 16.03 -12.00
C GLN A 119 -2.59 16.84 -12.08
N GLN A 120 -2.58 18.06 -11.54
CA GLN A 120 -1.37 18.89 -11.46
C GLN A 120 -0.28 18.24 -10.59
N THR A 121 -0.66 17.70 -9.42
CA THR A 121 0.26 16.94 -8.55
C THR A 121 0.84 15.73 -9.27
N TRP A 122 0.02 15.00 -10.03
CA TRP A 122 0.48 13.87 -10.82
C TRP A 122 1.44 14.29 -11.94
N HIS A 123 1.12 15.34 -12.69
CA HIS A 123 1.99 15.85 -13.75
C HIS A 123 3.33 16.33 -13.19
N ALA A 124 3.33 16.99 -12.03
CA ALA A 124 4.56 17.40 -11.35
C ALA A 124 5.44 16.19 -10.99
N LEU A 125 4.85 15.14 -10.42
CA LEU A 125 5.56 13.90 -10.07
C LEU A 125 6.14 13.20 -11.32
N CYS A 126 5.39 13.17 -12.43
CA CYS A 126 5.88 12.64 -13.70
C CYS A 126 7.08 13.43 -14.23
N LYS A 127 7.06 14.77 -14.09
CA LYS A 127 8.18 15.64 -14.48
C LYS A 127 9.40 15.41 -13.60
N GLU A 128 9.21 15.30 -12.28
CA GLU A 128 10.29 15.00 -11.34
C GLU A 128 10.96 13.67 -11.67
N ARG A 129 10.18 12.61 -11.91
CA ARG A 129 10.73 11.33 -12.38
C ARG A 129 11.50 11.46 -13.69
N ALA A 130 10.97 12.22 -14.65
CA ALA A 130 11.63 12.39 -15.95
C ALA A 130 13.01 13.04 -15.78
N ASN A 131 13.10 14.04 -14.91
CA ASN A 131 14.36 14.70 -14.57
C ASN A 131 15.31 13.73 -13.86
N ASP A 132 14.89 13.14 -12.74
CA ASP A 132 15.73 12.28 -11.89
C ASP A 132 16.28 11.05 -12.62
N LYS A 133 15.54 10.53 -13.62
CA LYS A 133 15.89 9.26 -14.27
C LYS A 133 16.63 9.42 -15.60
N PHE A 134 16.34 10.47 -16.36
CA PHE A 134 16.77 10.54 -17.77
C PHE A 134 17.60 11.77 -18.12
N VAL A 135 17.64 12.78 -17.25
CA VAL A 135 18.38 14.03 -17.52
C VAL A 135 19.74 14.02 -16.83
N ASP A 136 19.87 13.33 -15.69
CA ASP A 136 21.14 13.11 -14.97
C ASP A 136 21.83 11.80 -15.36
#